data_AF-A0A6P6X2R3-F1
#
_entry.id   AF-A0A6P6X2R3-F1
#
_cell.length_a   1.000
_cell.length_b   1.000
_cell.length_c   1.000
_cell.angle_alpha   90.00
_cell.angle_beta   90.00
_cell.angle_gamma   90.00
#
_symmetry.space_group_name_H-M   'P 1'
#
loop_
_entity.id
_entity.type
_entity.pdbx_description
1 polymer ?
#
loop_
_entity_poly.entity_id
_entity_poly.type
_entity_poly.pdbx_seq_one_letter_code
_entity_poly.pdbx_strand_id
1 'polypeptide(L)'
;MMEDNNIRWHQDDKREEEVEEEEYVLINLDAVTDLVHIPPNAPYVLSGLDTLNPTLIIDEKFRLIGEYEETIGTCLVFSECG
;
A
#
# COMPACT_ATOMS: atom_id res chain seq x y z
N MET A 1 46.08 29.88 -31.83
CA MET A 1 45.37 28.59 -31.81
C MET A 1 45.25 28.22 -30.35
N MET A 2 44.05 28.24 -29.79
CA MET A 2 43.79 27.91 -28.38
C MET A 2 43.29 26.46 -28.35
N GLU A 3 43.88 25.66 -27.47
CA GLU A 3 43.70 24.21 -27.36
C GLU A 3 42.32 23.85 -26.78
N ASP A 4 41.77 22.75 -27.26
CA ASP A 4 40.44 22.23 -26.92
C ASP A 4 40.35 21.87 -25.42
N ASN A 5 39.56 22.63 -24.66
CA ASN A 5 39.23 22.28 -23.28
C ASN A 5 38.26 21.09 -23.26
N ASN A 6 38.83 19.90 -23.18
CA ASN A 6 38.14 18.63 -23.00
C ASN A 6 37.58 18.53 -21.57
N ILE A 7 36.36 19.04 -21.34
CA ILE A 7 35.66 18.86 -20.07
C ILE A 7 35.22 17.39 -19.98
N ARG A 8 36.01 16.57 -19.28
CA ARG A 8 35.56 15.25 -18.80
C ARG A 8 34.55 15.49 -17.68
N TRP A 9 33.27 15.44 -18.02
CA TRP A 9 32.21 15.26 -17.04
C TRP A 9 32.44 13.92 -16.35
N HIS A 10 32.79 13.95 -15.07
CA HIS A 10 32.72 12.76 -14.22
C HIS A 10 31.24 12.43 -14.07
N GLN A 11 30.79 11.48 -14.87
CA GLN A 11 29.46 10.91 -14.76
C GLN A 11 29.48 10.07 -13.49
N ASP A 12 29.05 10.67 -12.38
CA ASP A 12 28.69 9.94 -11.18
C ASP A 12 27.57 8.98 -11.58
N ASP A 13 27.92 7.71 -11.80
CA ASP A 13 26.99 6.59 -11.92
C ASP A 13 26.28 6.38 -10.57
N LYS A 14 25.42 7.33 -10.18
CA LYS A 14 24.37 7.09 -9.19
C LYS A 14 23.35 6.17 -9.84
N ARG A 15 23.54 4.87 -9.64
CA ARG A 15 22.41 3.93 -9.70
C ARG A 15 21.43 4.39 -8.63
N GLU A 16 20.36 5.05 -9.06
CA GLU A 16 19.17 5.25 -8.24
C GLU A 16 18.66 3.84 -7.94
N GLU A 17 18.88 3.36 -6.71
CA GLU A 17 18.16 2.19 -6.22
C GLU A 17 16.68 2.59 -6.23
N GLU A 18 15.88 1.97 -7.09
CA GLU A 18 14.42 2.10 -7.06
C GLU A 18 13.97 1.67 -5.66
N VAL A 19 13.70 2.65 -4.81
CA VAL A 19 13.06 2.42 -3.52
C VAL A 19 11.63 2.02 -3.88
N GLU A 20 11.24 0.78 -3.61
CA GLU A 20 9.85 0.35 -3.78
C GLU A 20 8.96 1.28 -2.94
N GLU A 21 8.10 2.03 -3.61
CA GLU A 21 7.10 2.86 -2.95
C GLU A 21 6.02 1.94 -2.36
N GLU A 22 5.94 1.89 -1.03
CA GLU A 22 4.90 1.14 -0.33
C GLU A 22 3.59 1.93 -0.32
N GLU A 23 2.53 1.33 -0.86
CA GLU A 23 1.18 1.89 -0.82
C GLU A 23 0.37 1.25 0.32
N TYR A 24 -0.33 2.08 1.08
CA TYR A 24 -1.14 1.67 2.23
C TYR A 24 -2.61 2.01 1.98
N VAL A 25 -3.50 1.05 2.23
CA VAL A 25 -4.95 1.23 2.18
C VAL A 25 -5.55 0.96 3.54
N LEU A 26 -6.42 1.86 4.02
CA LEU A 26 -7.17 1.67 5.26
C LEU A 26 -8.47 0.92 4.97
N ILE A 27 -8.68 -0.21 5.64
CA ILE A 27 -9.93 -0.99 5.55
C ILE A 27 -10.74 -0.74 6.83
N ASN A 28 -11.90 -0.10 6.68
CA ASN A 28 -12.84 0.07 7.77
C ASN A 28 -13.79 -1.13 7.85
N LEU A 29 -13.83 -1.81 9.01
CA LEU A 29 -14.69 -2.97 9.26
C LEU A 29 -15.78 -2.70 10.30
N ASP A 30 -15.93 -1.47 10.79
CA ASP A 30 -16.87 -1.10 11.85
C ASP A 30 -18.32 -1.45 11.53
N ALA A 31 -18.70 -1.41 10.25
CA ALA A 31 -20.06 -1.75 9.82
C ALA A 31 -20.39 -3.25 9.93
N VAL A 32 -19.38 -4.12 10.07
CA VAL A 32 -19.55 -5.58 10.07
C VAL A 32 -19.06 -6.25 11.35
N THR A 33 -18.51 -5.50 12.32
CA THR A 33 -17.99 -6.05 13.58
C THR A 33 -19.04 -6.80 14.40
N ASP A 34 -20.31 -6.39 14.32
CA ASP A 34 -21.40 -7.08 15.02
C ASP A 34 -21.84 -8.39 14.32
N LEU A 35 -21.47 -8.55 13.05
CA LEU A 35 -21.87 -9.67 12.20
C LEU A 35 -20.73 -10.70 12.03
N VAL A 36 -19.49 -10.25 12.13
CA VAL A 36 -18.29 -11.03 11.83
C VAL A 36 -17.33 -10.97 13.00
N HIS A 37 -17.13 -12.11 13.66
CA HIS A 37 -16.06 -12.28 14.63
C HIS A 37 -14.78 -12.72 13.89
N ILE A 38 -13.77 -11.86 13.87
CA ILE A 38 -12.48 -12.14 13.23
C ILE A 38 -11.49 -12.57 14.32
N PRO A 39 -11.07 -13.85 14.37
CA PRO A 39 -10.08 -14.28 15.34
C PRO A 39 -8.70 -13.68 15.02
N PRO A 40 -7.81 -13.54 16.03
CA PRO A 40 -6.44 -13.12 15.78
C PRO A 40 -5.75 -14.04 14.76
N ASN A 41 -4.98 -13.45 13.85
CA ASN A 41 -4.26 -14.17 12.77
C ASN A 41 -5.17 -14.98 11.83
N ALA A 42 -6.46 -14.63 11.72
CA ALA A 42 -7.34 -15.23 10.72
C ALA A 42 -6.72 -15.07 9.31
N PRO A 43 -6.64 -16.16 8.51
CA PRO A 43 -6.15 -16.05 7.15
C PRO A 43 -7.13 -15.21 6.33
N TYR A 44 -6.60 -14.38 5.43
CA TYR A 44 -7.42 -13.57 4.56
C TYR A 44 -6.85 -13.50 3.14
N VAL A 45 -7.74 -13.21 2.19
CA VAL A 45 -7.40 -12.90 0.79
C VAL A 45 -8.06 -11.58 0.44
N LEU A 46 -7.24 -10.59 0.10
CA LEU A 46 -7.69 -9.31 -0.44
C LEU A 46 -7.42 -9.30 -1.94
N SER A 47 -8.43 -9.00 -2.76
CA SER A 47 -8.32 -8.99 -4.22
C SER A 47 -9.17 -7.90 -4.87
N GLY A 48 -8.86 -7.59 -6.12
CA GLY A 48 -9.62 -6.61 -6.90
C GLY A 48 -9.45 -5.17 -6.43
N LEU A 49 -8.30 -4.81 -5.87
CA LEU A 49 -7.98 -3.43 -5.49
C LEU A 49 -7.97 -2.49 -6.71
N ASP A 50 -7.76 -3.03 -7.90
CA ASP A 50 -7.84 -2.34 -9.19
C ASP A 50 -9.27 -2.19 -9.75
N THR A 51 -10.28 -2.67 -9.01
CA THR A 51 -11.70 -2.61 -9.40
C THR A 51 -12.47 -1.63 -8.52
N LEU A 52 -13.69 -1.23 -8.88
CA LEU A 52 -14.53 -0.37 -8.03
C LEU A 52 -14.98 -1.05 -6.73
N ASN A 53 -14.97 -2.38 -6.68
CA ASN A 53 -15.51 -3.18 -5.59
C ASN A 53 -14.51 -4.28 -5.18
N PRO A 54 -13.50 -3.95 -4.36
CA PRO A 54 -12.56 -4.94 -3.87
C PRO A 54 -13.25 -6.02 -3.04
N THR A 55 -12.69 -7.22 -3.02
CA THR A 55 -13.22 -8.33 -2.24
C THR A 55 -12.24 -8.72 -1.14
N LEU A 56 -12.74 -8.81 0.09
CA LEU A 56 -12.00 -9.36 1.24
C LEU A 56 -12.66 -10.66 1.68
N ILE A 57 -11.90 -11.76 1.62
CA ILE A 57 -12.33 -13.07 2.14
C ILE A 57 -11.56 -13.34 3.42
N ILE A 58 -12.25 -13.58 4.52
CA ILE A 58 -11.67 -13.87 5.84
C ILE A 58 -12.06 -15.29 6.27
N ASP A 59 -11.05 -16.08 6.66
CA ASP A 59 -11.19 -17.46 7.15
C ASP A 59 -11.98 -18.38 6.20
N GLU A 60 -11.94 -18.09 4.89
CA GLU A 60 -12.71 -18.75 3.82
C GLU A 60 -14.24 -18.77 4.02
N LYS A 61 -14.74 -18.03 5.02
CA LYS A 61 -16.15 -18.07 5.46
C LYS A 61 -16.88 -16.78 5.14
N PHE A 62 -16.22 -15.65 5.40
CA PHE A 62 -16.82 -14.34 5.26
C PHE A 62 -16.29 -13.70 3.99
N ARG A 63 -17.20 -13.39 3.06
CA ARG A 63 -16.91 -12.61 1.87
C ARG A 63 -17.50 -11.22 2.01
N LEU A 64 -16.63 -10.23 2.11
CA LEU A 64 -16.98 -8.81 2.16
C LEU A 64 -16.70 -8.17 0.80
N ILE A 65 -17.62 -7.33 0.35
CA ILE A 65 -17.47 -6.52 -0.86
C ILE A 65 -17.28 -5.08 -0.39
N GLY A 66 -16.14 -4.49 -0.72
CA GLY A 66 -15.78 -3.13 -0.34
C GLY A 66 -16.23 -2.10 -1.36
N GLU A 67 -16.19 -0.85 -0.91
CA GLU A 67 -16.36 0.35 -1.72
C GLU A 67 -15.27 1.34 -1.29
N TYR A 68 -14.77 2.15 -2.21
CA TYR A 68 -13.80 3.21 -1.90
C TYR A 68 -14.52 4.45 -1.40
N GLU A 69 -14.05 5.00 -0.28
CA GLU A 69 -14.53 6.25 0.27
C GLU A 69 -13.39 7.27 0.28
N GLU A 70 -13.59 8.41 -0.38
CA GLU A 70 -12.65 9.53 -0.30
C GLU A 70 -12.71 10.14 1.10
N THR A 71 -11.59 10.09 1.82
CA THR A 71 -11.48 10.67 3.16
C THR A 71 -10.82 12.04 3.09
N ILE A 72 -11.25 12.95 3.97
CA ILE A 72 -10.62 14.26 4.13
C ILE A 72 -9.55 14.16 5.21
N GLY A 73 -8.31 14.50 4.86
CA GLY A 73 -7.18 14.56 5.79
C GLY A 73 -6.12 13.50 5.52
N THR A 74 -5.35 13.15 6.54
CA THR A 74 -4.25 12.16 6.46
C THR A 74 -4.38 11.19 7.63
N CYS A 75 -4.42 9.89 7.32
CA CYS A 75 -4.37 8.85 8.35
C CYS A 75 -2.91 8.62 8.77
N LEU A 76 -2.64 8.74 10.07
CA LEU A 76 -1.32 8.44 10.64
C LEU A 76 -1.42 7.11 11.39
N VAL A 77 -0.77 6.07 10.86
CA VAL A 77 -0.72 4.74 11.46
C VAL A 77 0.62 4.58 12.16
N PHE A 78 0.58 4.24 13.45
CA PHE A 78 1.76 3.95 14.24
C PHE A 78 1.77 2.46 14.57
N SER A 79 2.85 1.76 14.22
CA SER A 79 3.11 0.41 14.68
C SER A 79 3.98 0.47 15.93
N GLU A 80 3.57 -0.24 16.98
CA GLU A 80 4.43 -0.47 18.14
C GLU A 80 5.47 -1.53 17.76
N CYS A 81 6.76 -1.29 18.06
CA CYS A 81 7.77 -2.32 17.91
C CYS A 81 7.50 -3.42 18.93
N GLY A 82 7.18 -4.63 18.46
CA GLY A 82 6.98 -5.81 19.30
C GLY A 82 8.23 -6.25 20.06
#